data_AF-A0A9P8K3E9-F1
#
_entry.id   AF-A0A9P8K3E9-F1
#
_cell.length_a   1.000
_cell.length_b   1.000
_cell.length_c   1.000
_cell.angle_alpha   90.00
_cell.angle_beta   90.00
_cell.angle_gamma   90.00
#
_symmetry.space_group_name_H-M   'P 1'
#
loop_
_entity.id
_entity.type
_entity.pdbx_description
1 polymer ?
#
loop_
_entity_poly.entity_id
_entity_poly.type
_entity_poly.pdbx_seq_one_letter_code
_entity_poly.pdbx_strand_id
1 'polypeptide(L)'
;MDRHVDFWNLMAYDFTGSWTTETGHKANLYLSEQSPTSTPFNTEAAVEYYVTTAGIAANKINLGMPLYGRTFGNTAGPGSPYKGVGNTFDWEPGTWDYKVTDSLNNTDGNGMDKTQNVLDYPSSQYDNLRNGFPG
;
A
#
# COMPACT_ATOMS: atom_id res chain seq x y z
N MET A 1 21.49 6.65 16.22
CA MET A 1 20.45 5.70 16.67
C MET A 1 20.76 4.29 16.24
N ASP A 2 21.24 4.07 15.02
CA ASP A 2 21.43 2.72 14.49
C ASP A 2 22.25 1.78 15.38
N ARG A 3 23.36 2.26 15.97
CA ARG A 3 24.20 1.48 16.91
C ARG A 3 23.51 0.95 18.18
N HIS A 4 22.29 1.42 18.49
CA HIS A 4 21.58 1.14 19.74
C HIS A 4 20.29 0.35 19.57
N VAL A 5 19.93 0.01 18.32
CA VAL A 5 18.72 -0.73 18.01
C VAL A 5 19.08 -1.98 17.21
N ASP A 6 18.39 -3.08 17.43
CA ASP A 6 18.64 -4.34 16.72
C ASP A 6 18.08 -4.30 15.29
N PHE A 7 16.92 -3.68 15.12
CA PHE A 7 16.25 -3.51 13.84
C PHE A 7 15.39 -2.25 13.80
N TRP A 8 15.07 -1.82 12.59
CA TRP A 8 14.21 -0.70 12.25
C TRP A 8 12.97 -1.21 11.55
N ASN A 9 11.79 -1.05 12.16
CA ASN A 9 10.54 -1.33 11.48
C ASN A 9 10.17 -0.13 10.61
N LEU A 10 10.41 -0.26 9.30
CA LEU A 10 10.08 0.77 8.33
C LEU A 10 8.60 0.67 7.97
N MET A 11 7.83 1.70 8.33
CA MET A 11 6.42 1.81 7.97
C MET A 11 6.28 2.30 6.53
N ALA A 12 6.56 1.42 5.56
CA ALA A 12 6.46 1.69 4.12
C ALA A 12 5.00 1.64 3.62
N TYR A 13 4.11 2.32 4.35
CA TYR A 13 2.68 2.39 4.09
C TYR A 13 2.12 3.71 4.62
N ASP A 14 0.83 3.98 4.34
CA ASP A 14 0.17 5.29 4.58
C ASP A 14 0.75 6.43 3.74
N PHE A 15 1.27 6.15 2.54
CA PHE A 15 1.72 7.20 1.62
C PHE A 15 0.58 8.09 1.10
N THR A 16 -0.61 7.52 0.93
CA THR A 16 -1.81 8.22 0.46
C THR A 16 -3.01 7.83 1.33
N GLY A 17 -3.89 8.79 1.65
CA GLY A 17 -5.00 8.59 2.58
C GLY A 17 -6.01 9.73 2.53
N SER A 18 -6.94 9.77 3.48
CA SER A 18 -8.03 10.77 3.51
C SER A 18 -7.56 12.22 3.65
N TRP A 19 -6.28 12.43 3.97
CA TRP A 19 -5.61 13.72 4.11
C TRP A 19 -5.00 14.23 2.80
N THR A 20 -4.98 13.44 1.73
CA THR A 20 -4.50 13.88 0.41
C THR A 20 -5.65 14.48 -0.41
N THR A 21 -5.32 15.31 -1.41
CA THR A 21 -6.34 15.88 -2.32
C THR A 21 -6.69 14.94 -3.48
N GLU A 22 -5.79 14.02 -3.77
CA GLU A 22 -5.89 13.05 -4.86
C GLU A 22 -5.79 11.63 -4.30
N THR A 23 -6.37 10.69 -5.03
CA THR A 23 -6.23 9.25 -4.76
C THR A 23 -4.84 8.77 -5.15
N GLY A 24 -4.42 7.67 -4.54
CA GLY A 24 -3.11 7.11 -4.84
C GLY A 24 -2.83 5.83 -4.09
N HIS A 25 -1.70 5.22 -4.42
CA HIS A 25 -1.20 4.03 -3.78
C HIS A 25 -0.69 4.36 -2.39
N LYS A 26 -0.96 3.45 -1.47
CA LYS A 26 -0.70 3.63 -0.05
C LYS A 26 0.62 2.99 0.40
N ALA A 27 1.04 1.94 -0.29
CA ALA A 27 2.19 1.10 0.06
C ALA A 27 2.85 0.52 -1.20
N ASN A 28 3.00 1.36 -2.22
CA ASN A 28 3.67 1.00 -3.46
C ASN A 28 5.18 0.83 -3.23
N LEU A 29 5.76 -0.17 -3.92
CA LEU A 29 7.19 -0.38 -3.91
C LEU A 29 7.92 0.70 -4.72
N TYR A 30 7.40 0.97 -5.91
CA TYR A 30 8.00 1.87 -6.90
C TYR A 30 7.08 3.04 -7.23
N LEU A 31 7.66 4.07 -7.85
CA LEU A 31 6.90 5.10 -8.53
C LEU A 31 6.14 4.49 -9.72
N SER A 32 4.89 4.90 -9.93
CA SER A 32 4.16 4.61 -11.17
C SER A 32 4.66 5.54 -12.28
N GLU A 33 5.21 4.97 -13.35
CA GLU A 33 5.62 5.73 -14.54
C GLU A 33 4.40 6.28 -15.32
N GLN A 34 3.27 5.56 -15.28
CA GLN A 34 2.06 5.92 -16.01
C GLN A 34 1.22 6.96 -15.28
N SER A 35 1.31 7.01 -13.95
CA SER A 35 0.58 7.98 -13.13
C SER A 35 1.43 8.39 -11.91
N PRO A 36 2.47 9.21 -12.10
CA PRO A 36 3.37 9.59 -11.00
C PRO A 36 2.64 10.27 -9.82
N THR A 37 1.54 11.00 -10.10
CA THR A 37 0.70 11.64 -9.08
C THR A 37 -0.04 10.64 -8.19
N SER A 38 -0.23 9.39 -8.65
CA SER A 38 -0.82 8.34 -7.82
C SER A 38 0.19 7.69 -6.86
N THR A 39 1.48 7.95 -7.02
CA THR A 39 2.56 7.40 -6.18
C THR A 39 3.57 8.50 -5.79
N PRO A 40 3.15 9.62 -5.16
CA PRO A 40 4.08 10.70 -4.86
C PRO A 40 5.21 10.28 -3.90
N PHE A 41 4.97 9.22 -3.12
CA PHE A 41 5.96 8.53 -2.29
C PHE A 41 6.00 7.04 -2.68
N ASN A 42 7.14 6.40 -2.46
CA ASN A 42 7.33 4.97 -2.72
C ASN A 42 8.36 4.35 -1.75
N THR A 43 8.32 3.03 -1.62
CA THR A 43 9.17 2.28 -0.68
C THR A 43 10.64 2.30 -1.09
N GLU A 44 10.95 2.19 -2.38
CA GLU A 44 12.32 2.19 -2.89
C GLU A 44 13.05 3.47 -2.47
N ALA A 45 12.46 4.63 -2.74
CA ALA A 45 13.04 5.93 -2.37
C ALA A 45 13.21 6.07 -0.85
N ALA A 46 12.27 5.55 -0.05
CA ALA A 46 12.37 5.56 1.40
C ALA A 46 13.54 4.70 1.90
N VAL A 47 13.66 3.47 1.39
CA VAL A 47 14.76 2.55 1.74
C VAL A 47 16.10 3.14 1.30
N GLU A 48 16.19 3.67 0.08
CA GLU A 48 17.38 4.30 -0.45
C GLU A 48 17.82 5.47 0.43
N TYR A 49 16.90 6.34 0.85
CA TYR A 49 17.20 7.44 1.76
C TYR A 49 17.78 6.95 3.10
N TYR A 50 17.17 5.93 3.71
CA TYR A 50 17.63 5.42 5.00
C TYR A 50 19.00 4.74 4.91
N VAL A 51 19.27 4.02 3.83
CA VAL A 51 20.55 3.34 3.64
C VAL A 51 21.65 4.33 3.26
N THR A 52 21.41 5.19 2.27
CA THR A 52 22.44 6.05 1.66
C THR A 52 22.68 7.33 2.46
N THR A 53 21.61 7.94 2.98
CA THR A 53 21.68 9.26 3.62
C THR A 53 21.71 9.14 5.14
N ALA A 54 20.88 8.27 5.72
CA ALA A 54 20.84 8.08 7.18
C ALA A 54 21.86 7.05 7.70
N GLY A 55 22.50 6.28 6.81
CA GLY A 55 23.53 5.30 7.14
C GLY A 55 23.03 4.09 7.92
N ILE A 56 21.75 3.73 7.76
CA ILE A 56 21.18 2.53 8.39
C ILE A 56 21.61 1.29 7.60
N ALA A 57 22.13 0.28 8.30
CA ALA A 57 22.49 -0.98 7.66
C ALA A 57 21.22 -1.67 7.11
N ALA A 58 21.23 -1.99 5.81
CA ALA A 58 20.05 -2.52 5.11
C ALA A 58 19.51 -3.82 5.74
N ASN A 59 20.40 -4.68 6.26
CA ASN A 59 20.03 -5.93 6.93
C ASN A 59 19.29 -5.74 8.27
N LYS A 60 19.22 -4.52 8.78
CA LYS A 60 18.47 -4.16 9.99
C LYS A 60 17.11 -3.56 9.69
N ILE A 61 16.76 -3.35 8.42
CA ILE A 61 15.48 -2.75 8.03
C ILE A 61 14.46 -3.88 7.84
N ASN A 62 13.43 -3.87 8.69
CA ASN A 62 12.25 -4.70 8.52
C ASN A 62 11.21 -3.91 7.74
N LEU A 63 10.89 -4.37 6.53
CA LEU A 63 9.89 -3.73 5.70
C LEU A 63 8.48 -4.02 6.20
N GLY A 64 7.75 -2.98 6.58
CA GLY A 64 6.36 -3.08 7.00
C GLY A 64 5.43 -3.31 5.81
N MET A 65 4.55 -4.30 5.94
CA MET A 65 3.50 -4.60 4.96
C MET A 65 2.13 -4.33 5.58
N PRO A 66 1.32 -3.41 5.03
CA PRO A 66 0.00 -3.13 5.59
C PRO A 66 -0.97 -4.26 5.25
N LEU A 67 -1.64 -4.79 6.27
CA LEU A 67 -2.76 -5.72 6.10
C LEU A 67 -4.11 -5.00 6.00
N TYR A 68 -4.10 -3.78 5.45
CA TYR A 68 -5.29 -2.94 5.37
C TYR A 68 -5.20 -1.93 4.21
N GLY A 69 -6.32 -1.72 3.53
CA GLY A 69 -6.49 -0.75 2.45
C GLY A 69 -7.12 0.55 2.93
N ARG A 70 -7.04 1.59 2.08
CA ARG A 70 -7.85 2.80 2.19
C ARG A 70 -8.65 3.00 0.92
N THR A 71 -9.87 3.52 1.04
CA THR A 71 -10.77 3.72 -0.12
C THR A 71 -11.16 5.17 -0.30
N PHE A 72 -11.23 5.54 -1.58
CA PHE A 72 -11.66 6.86 -2.03
C PHE A 72 -12.96 6.74 -2.81
N GLY A 73 -13.95 7.58 -2.49
CA GLY A 73 -15.22 7.64 -3.19
C GLY A 73 -15.22 8.70 -4.29
N ASN A 74 -16.07 8.51 -5.31
CA ASN A 74 -16.33 9.51 -6.36
C ASN A 74 -15.04 10.06 -7.01
N THR A 75 -14.18 9.16 -7.48
CA THR A 75 -12.91 9.50 -8.14
C THR A 75 -12.89 8.95 -9.57
N ALA A 76 -12.08 9.55 -10.44
CA ALA A 76 -11.87 9.09 -11.81
C ALA A 76 -10.80 7.98 -11.93
N GLY A 77 -10.15 7.62 -10.81
CA GLY A 77 -9.09 6.61 -10.76
C GLY A 77 -7.88 7.11 -9.95
N PRO A 78 -6.79 6.33 -9.89
CA PRO A 78 -5.56 6.72 -9.19
C PRO A 78 -4.98 8.05 -9.71
N GLY A 79 -4.48 8.90 -8.81
CA GLY A 79 -3.90 10.21 -9.16
C GLY A 79 -4.93 11.27 -9.55
N SER A 80 -6.20 11.02 -9.24
CA SER A 80 -7.30 11.97 -9.50
C SER A 80 -7.93 12.45 -8.20
N PRO A 81 -8.56 13.64 -8.18
CA PRO A 81 -9.36 14.08 -7.05
C PRO A 81 -10.46 13.08 -6.67
N TYR A 82 -10.84 13.08 -5.39
CA TYR A 82 -11.93 12.26 -4.88
C TYR A 82 -12.90 13.09 -4.04
N LYS A 83 -14.11 12.57 -3.83
CA LYS A 83 -15.12 13.19 -2.94
C LYS A 83 -15.71 12.16 -1.99
N GLY A 84 -15.28 12.27 -0.74
CA GLY A 84 -15.64 11.34 0.32
C GLY A 84 -14.72 10.12 0.33
N VAL A 85 -14.68 9.46 1.47
CA VAL A 85 -14.07 8.14 1.62
C VAL A 85 -15.20 7.12 1.72
N GLY A 86 -14.97 5.90 1.24
CA GLY A 86 -15.95 4.83 1.37
C GLY A 86 -16.42 4.70 2.82
N ASN A 87 -17.74 4.68 3.03
CA ASN A 87 -18.29 4.37 4.34
C ASN A 87 -18.12 2.86 4.53
N THR A 88 -17.25 2.39 5.44
CA THR A 88 -17.60 1.40 6.49
C THR A 88 -16.41 0.76 7.27
N PHE A 89 -16.73 0.41 8.53
CA PHE A 89 -16.12 -0.48 9.57
C PHE A 89 -15.06 0.06 10.58
N ASP A 90 -15.00 -0.59 11.75
CA ASP A 90 -15.22 -0.07 13.14
C ASP A 90 -14.26 0.95 13.78
N TRP A 91 -13.14 1.33 13.14
CA TRP A 91 -12.11 2.14 13.83
C TRP A 91 -11.92 3.56 13.23
N GLU A 92 -11.94 3.71 11.90
CA GLU A 92 -11.91 5.02 11.22
C GLU A 92 -12.58 4.96 9.83
N PRO A 93 -13.33 5.99 9.41
CA PRO A 93 -13.90 6.06 8.05
C PRO A 93 -12.83 5.91 6.96
N GLY A 94 -13.09 5.07 5.95
CA GLY A 94 -12.23 4.91 4.77
C GLY A 94 -11.11 3.87 4.90
N THR A 95 -11.14 3.00 5.91
CA THR A 95 -10.15 1.93 6.14
C THR A 95 -10.78 0.54 5.96
N TRP A 96 -10.11 -0.36 5.24
CA TRP A 96 -10.54 -1.75 5.03
C TRP A 96 -9.51 -2.74 5.53
N ASP A 97 -9.92 -3.74 6.30
CA ASP A 97 -9.07 -4.88 6.63
C ASP A 97 -8.92 -5.79 5.39
N TYR A 98 -7.71 -6.30 5.16
CA TYR A 98 -7.41 -7.31 4.14
C TYR A 98 -8.36 -8.52 4.20
N LYS A 99 -8.86 -8.90 5.37
CA LYS A 99 -9.80 -10.05 5.48
C LYS A 99 -11.19 -9.80 4.91
N VAL A 100 -11.55 -8.53 4.64
CA VAL A 100 -12.90 -8.15 4.20
C VAL A 100 -12.90 -7.77 2.71
N THR A 101 -11.74 -7.68 2.05
CA THR A 101 -11.63 -7.26 0.65
C THR A 101 -12.29 -8.21 -0.34
N ASP A 102 -12.36 -9.52 -0.04
CA ASP A 102 -13.02 -10.51 -0.90
C ASP A 102 -14.55 -10.38 -0.91
N SER A 103 -15.15 -9.83 0.15
CA SER A 103 -16.60 -9.64 0.26
C SER A 103 -17.16 -8.44 -0.50
N LEU A 104 -16.31 -7.63 -1.16
CA LEU A 104 -16.73 -6.42 -1.90
C LEU A 104 -17.00 -6.64 -3.39
N ASN A 105 -17.07 -7.88 -3.86
CA ASN A 105 -17.66 -8.18 -5.15
C ASN A 105 -19.19 -8.01 -5.06
N ASN A 106 -19.71 -6.96 -5.70
CA ASN A 106 -21.12 -6.63 -5.95
C ASN A 106 -21.89 -5.91 -4.83
N THR A 107 -22.09 -4.61 -5.05
CA THR A 107 -23.46 -4.06 -5.10
C THR A 107 -23.64 -2.91 -6.11
N ASP A 108 -22.59 -2.13 -6.44
CA ASP A 108 -22.80 -0.87 -7.17
C ASP A 108 -22.01 -0.72 -8.50
N GLY A 109 -21.40 -1.79 -9.02
CA GLY A 109 -20.67 -1.75 -10.31
C GLY A 109 -19.34 -0.97 -10.31
N ASN A 110 -19.04 -0.20 -9.26
CA ASN A 110 -17.76 0.47 -9.02
C ASN A 110 -16.97 -0.26 -7.92
N GLY A 111 -16.56 -1.51 -8.22
CA GLY A 111 -15.71 -2.28 -7.31
C GLY A 111 -14.33 -1.64 -7.10
N MET A 112 -13.57 -2.13 -6.12
CA MET A 112 -12.16 -1.77 -5.98
C MET A 112 -11.43 -1.96 -7.31
N ASP A 113 -10.48 -1.06 -7.61
CA ASP A 113 -9.68 -1.14 -8.83
C ASP A 113 -9.12 -2.55 -9.00
N LYS A 114 -9.48 -3.18 -10.13
CA LYS A 114 -9.09 -4.54 -10.49
C LYS A 114 -7.82 -4.55 -11.33
N THR A 115 -7.02 -3.49 -11.29
CA THR A 115 -5.66 -3.52 -11.82
C THR A 115 -4.96 -4.77 -11.28
N GLN A 116 -4.48 -5.60 -12.20
CA GLN A 116 -3.92 -6.89 -11.88
C GLN A 116 -2.80 -6.69 -10.86
N ASN A 117 -2.90 -7.34 -9.71
CA ASN A 117 -1.83 -7.32 -8.72
C ASN A 117 -0.60 -7.96 -9.37
N VAL A 118 0.41 -7.14 -9.73
CA VAL A 118 1.64 -7.60 -10.43
C VAL A 118 2.66 -8.16 -9.41
N LEU A 119 2.17 -8.75 -8.32
CA LEU A 119 2.99 -9.43 -7.33
C LEU A 119 3.13 -10.90 -7.74
N ASP A 120 4.08 -11.15 -8.64
CA ASP A 120 4.47 -12.50 -9.02
C ASP A 120 5.64 -12.96 -8.11
N TYR A 121 5.45 -14.06 -7.38
CA TYR A 121 6.43 -14.58 -6.42
C TYR A 121 6.95 -15.97 -6.82
N PRO A 122 7.62 -16.10 -7.99
CA PRO A 122 8.02 -17.41 -8.53
C PRO A 122 9.04 -18.15 -7.65
N SER A 123 9.84 -17.41 -6.87
CA SER A 123 10.88 -17.95 -5.99
C SER A 123 10.51 -18.01 -4.51
N SER A 124 9.27 -17.69 -4.14
CA SER A 124 8.84 -17.77 -2.73
C SER A 124 8.98 -19.21 -2.22
N GLN A 125 9.57 -19.37 -1.02
CA GLN A 125 9.61 -20.65 -0.30
C GLN A 125 8.26 -21.06 0.29
N TYR A 126 7.30 -20.13 0.30
CA TYR A 126 5.98 -20.32 0.87
C TYR A 126 4.95 -20.51 -0.25
N ASP A 127 4.39 -21.73 -0.33
CA ASP A 127 3.49 -22.14 -1.41
C ASP A 127 2.18 -21.33 -1.44
N ASN A 128 1.72 -20.81 -0.29
CA ASN A 128 0.54 -19.94 -0.20
C ASN A 128 0.74 -18.56 -0.86
N LEU A 129 1.99 -18.11 -1.00
CA LEU A 129 2.31 -16.87 -1.74
C LEU A 129 2.53 -17.17 -3.23
N ARG A 130 3.08 -18.35 -3.56
CA ARG A 130 3.29 -18.77 -4.96
C ARG A 130 1.97 -19.11 -5.67
N ASN A 131 1.05 -19.76 -4.97
CA ASN A 131 -0.20 -20.27 -5.54
C ASN A 131 -1.37 -19.28 -5.40
N GLY A 132 -1.11 -18.07 -4.89
CA GLY A 132 -2.14 -17.12 -4.50
C GLY A 132 -2.83 -17.52 -3.19
N PHE A 133 -3.33 -16.52 -2.46
CA PHE A 133 -4.12 -16.77 -1.24
C PHE A 133 -5.44 -17.43 -1.63
N PRO A 134 -5.84 -18.56 -1.00
CA PRO A 134 -7.14 -19.16 -1.24
C PRO A 134 -8.24 -18.20 -0.75
N GLY A 135 -9.16 -17.85 -1.64
CA GLY A 135 -10.37 -17.07 -1.34
C GLY A 135 -11.49 -17.90 -0.74
#